data_AF-A0A1C3VS53-F1
#
_entry.id   AF-A0A1C3VS53-F1
#
_cell.length_a   1.000
_cell.length_b   1.000
_cell.length_c   1.000
_cell.angle_alpha   90.00
_cell.angle_beta   90.00
_cell.angle_gamma   90.00
#
_symmetry.space_group_name_H-M   'P 1'
#
loop_
_entity.id
_entity.type
_entity.pdbx_description
1 polymer ?
#
loop_
_entity_poly.entity_id
_entity_poly.type
_entity_poly.pdbx_seq_one_letter_code
_entity_poly.pdbx_strand_id
1 'polypeptide(L)' 'MKKKPLFGADELVCSPMTHGTFRLPKILLDKIDAAAAIDDPSSPNRSSVVRRALISYLARQAEAA' A
#
# COMPACT_ATOMS: atom_id res chain seq x y z
N MET A 1 -10.62 6.02 25.03
CA MET A 1 -9.68 6.98 24.41
C MET A 1 -9.61 6.68 22.93
N LYS A 2 -9.86 7.65 22.03
CA LYS A 2 -9.61 7.44 20.59
C LYS A 2 -8.11 7.32 20.41
N LYS A 3 -7.63 6.16 19.96
CA LYS A 3 -6.22 5.97 19.59
C LYS A 3 -5.90 6.97 18.48
N LYS A 4 -4.80 7.70 18.63
CA LYS A 4 -4.33 8.59 17.56
C LYS A 4 -3.97 7.71 16.37
N PRO A 5 -4.33 8.10 15.14
CA PRO A 5 -3.89 7.38 13.95
C PRO A 5 -2.36 7.29 13.95
N LEU A 6 -1.82 6.18 13.45
CA LEU A 6 -0.37 5.94 13.43
C LEU A 6 0.39 6.95 12.57
N PHE A 7 -0.29 7.57 11.60
CA PHE A 7 0.26 8.62 10.75
C PHE A 7 -0.70 9.80 10.67
N GLY A 8 -0.13 11.01 10.54
CA GLY A 8 -0.87 12.18 10.07
C GLY A 8 -1.29 12.02 8.60
N ALA A 9 -2.41 12.62 8.19
CA ALA A 9 -2.83 12.57 6.78
C ALA A 9 -1.81 13.25 5.84
N ASP A 10 -1.07 14.22 6.38
CA ASP A 10 0.04 14.95 5.77
C ASP A 10 1.31 14.11 5.63
N GLU A 11 1.54 13.13 6.50
CA GLU A 11 2.69 12.22 6.43
C GLU A 11 2.57 11.19 5.29
N LEU A 12 1.37 11.02 4.73
CA LEU A 12 1.10 10.13 3.59
C LEU A 12 1.24 10.86 2.23
N VAL A 13 1.63 12.14 2.24
CA VAL A 13 1.91 12.90 1.01
C VAL A 13 3.20 12.37 0.39
N CYS A 14 3.06 11.79 -0.80
CA CYS A 14 4.04 10.88 -1.43
C CYS A 14 5.27 11.59 -2.04
N SER A 15 6.03 12.35 -1.25
CA SER A 15 7.33 12.87 -1.66
C SER A 15 8.26 13.16 -0.47
N PRO A 16 9.54 12.71 -0.52
CA PRO A 16 10.18 11.98 -1.61
C PRO A 16 9.79 10.49 -1.64
N MET A 17 9.58 9.95 -2.84
CA MET A 17 9.40 8.50 -3.02
C MET A 17 10.75 7.78 -2.95
N THR A 18 10.81 6.71 -2.16
CA THR A 18 11.99 5.83 -2.07
C THR A 18 11.73 4.51 -2.79
N HIS A 19 12.78 3.95 -3.41
CA HIS A 19 12.70 2.64 -4.06
C HIS A 19 13.00 1.55 -3.03
N GLY A 20 12.15 0.52 -2.99
CA GLY A 20 12.35 -0.67 -2.18
C GLY A 20 12.18 -1.93 -3.02
N THR A 21 12.93 -2.97 -2.70
CA THR A 21 12.75 -4.30 -3.31
C THR A 21 12.41 -5.30 -2.22
N PHE A 22 11.47 -6.19 -2.51
CA PHE A 22 11.03 -7.23 -1.60
C PHE A 22 10.81 -8.52 -2.40
N ARG A 23 11.06 -9.67 -1.75
CA ARG A 23 10.77 -10.98 -2.33
C ARG A 23 9.38 -11.42 -1.89
N LEU A 24 8.56 -11.88 -2.84
CA LEU A 24 7.22 -12.41 -2.57
C LEU A 24 7.07 -13.80 -3.19
N PRO A 25 6.24 -14.67 -2.59
CA PRO A 25 5.69 -15.83 -3.28
C PRO A 25 5.06 -15.43 -4.62
N LYS A 26 5.29 -16.22 -5.67
CA LYS A 26 4.77 -15.94 -7.02
C LYS A 26 3.25 -15.70 -7.04
N ILE A 27 2.50 -16.46 -6.25
CA ILE A 27 1.04 -16.30 -6.16
C ILE A 27 0.62 -14.90 -5.70
N LEU A 28 1.38 -14.26 -4.81
CA LEU A 28 1.07 -12.89 -4.38
C LEU A 28 1.36 -11.88 -5.49
N LEU A 29 2.46 -12.08 -6.23
CA LEU A 29 2.79 -11.23 -7.37
C LEU A 29 1.69 -11.30 -8.44
N ASP A 30 1.24 -12.51 -8.77
CA ASP A 30 0.17 -12.73 -9.76
C ASP A 30 -1.15 -12.06 -9.33
N LYS A 31 -1.46 -12.06 -8.03
CA LYS A 31 -2.64 -11.36 -7.49
C LYS A 31 -2.50 -9.84 -7.52
N ILE A 32 -1.32 -9.31 -7.23
CA ILE A 32 -1.04 -7.87 -7.35
C ILE A 32 -1.16 -7.43 -8.80
N ASP A 33 -0.68 -8.25 -9.75
CA ASP A 33 -0.76 -7.99 -11.18
C ASP A 33 -2.20 -7.93 -11.66
N ALA A 34 -3.02 -8.89 -11.25
CA ALA A 34 -4.45 -8.88 -11.54
C ALA A 34 -5.15 -7.65 -10.95
N ALA A 35 -4.84 -7.28 -9.70
CA ALA A 35 -5.42 -6.09 -9.07
C ALA A 35 -4.99 -4.79 -9.75
N ALA A 36 -3.72 -4.67 -10.15
CA ALA A 36 -3.21 -3.52 -10.88
C ALA A 36 -3.87 -3.36 -12.25
N ALA A 37 -4.13 -4.47 -12.95
CA ALA A 37 -4.82 -4.47 -14.24
C ALA A 37 -6.30 -4.07 -14.13
N ILE A 38 -6.96 -4.35 -12.99
CA ILE A 38 -8.35 -3.93 -12.74
C ILE A 38 -8.42 -2.43 -12.42
N ASP A 39 -7.45 -1.90 -11.66
CA ASP A 39 -7.43 -0.51 -11.19
C ASP A 39 -7.15 0.49 -12.33
N ASP A 40 -6.18 0.19 -13.20
CA ASP A 40 -5.92 0.95 -14.43
C ASP A 40 -5.50 -0.02 -15.55
N PRO A 41 -6.43 -0.45 -16.41
CA PRO A 41 -6.13 -1.36 -17.52
C PRO A 41 -5.14 -0.77 -18.55
N SER A 42 -5.06 0.56 -18.65
CA SER A 42 -4.21 1.26 -19.61
C SER A 42 -2.77 1.42 -19.11
N SER A 43 -2.58 1.46 -17.78
CA SER A 43 -1.28 1.59 -17.13
C SER A 43 -1.24 0.87 -15.76
N PRO A 44 -1.17 -0.47 -15.74
CA PRO A 44 -1.20 -1.23 -14.49
C PRO A 44 -0.02 -0.90 -13.55
N ASN A 45 -0.31 -0.39 -12.35
CA ASN A 45 0.71 0.08 -11.40
C ASN A 45 0.74 -0.71 -10.07
N ARG A 46 1.66 -1.68 -9.98
CA ARG A 46 1.90 -2.51 -8.78
C ARG A 46 2.25 -1.67 -7.56
N SER A 47 3.15 -0.69 -7.72
CA SER A 47 3.62 0.15 -6.61
C SER A 47 2.49 0.93 -5.96
N SER A 48 1.51 1.40 -6.76
CA SER A 48 0.31 2.07 -6.25
C SER A 48 -0.57 1.13 -5.43
N VAL A 49 -0.81 -0.10 -5.92
CA VAL A 49 -1.59 -1.12 -5.22
C VAL A 49 -0.93 -1.48 -3.88
N VAL A 50 0.37 -1.78 -3.91
CA VAL A 50 1.14 -2.16 -2.71
C VAL A 50 1.18 -1.01 -1.70
N ARG A 51 1.39 0.23 -2.14
CA ARG A 51 1.40 1.42 -1.26
C ARG A 51 0.07 1.58 -0.52
N ARG A 52 -1.06 1.54 -1.25
CA ARG A 52 -2.39 1.65 -0.65
C ARG A 52 -2.65 0.53 0.36
N ALA A 53 -2.31 -0.71 0.00
CA ALA A 53 -2.48 -1.86 0.88
C ALA A 53 -1.67 -1.73 2.19
N LEU A 54 -0.42 -1.27 2.10
CA LEU A 54 0.45 -1.07 3.26
C LEU A 54 -0.07 0.02 4.20
N ILE A 55 -0.49 1.17 3.65
CA ILE A 55 -1.09 2.26 4.43
C ILE A 55 -2.34 1.76 5.16
N SER A 56 -3.25 1.09 4.46
CA SER A 56 -4.47 0.55 5.07
C SER A 56 -4.19 -0.49 6.16
N TYR A 57 -3.18 -1.35 5.97
CA TYR A 57 -2.77 -2.30 7.00
C TYR A 57 -2.26 -1.61 8.26
N LEU A 58 -1.34 -0.65 8.10
CA LEU A 58 -0.73 0.05 9.22
C LEU A 58 -1.76 0.92 9.98
N ALA A 59 -2.71 1.53 9.27
CA ALA A 59 -3.84 2.24 9.88
C ALA A 59 -4.69 1.31 10.75
N ARG A 60 -5.03 0.10 10.28
CA ARG A 60 -5.77 -0.89 11.09
C ARG A 60 -4.99 -1.35 12.32
N GLN A 61 -3.68 -1.55 12.19
CA GLN A 61 -2.84 -1.91 13.33
C GLN A 61 -2.80 -0.81 14.41
N ALA A 62 -2.83 0.45 13.99
CA ALA A 62 -2.92 1.61 14.89
C ALA A 62 -4.20 1.61 15.76
N GLU A 63 -5.31 1.16 15.18
CA GLU A 63 -6.60 1.09 15.89
C GLU A 63 -6.63 -0.12 16.86
N ALA A 64 -5.98 -1.22 16.49
CA ALA A 64 -5.93 -2.44 17.27
C ALA A 64 -4.96 -2.37 18.48
N ALA A 65 -3.82 -1.70 18.35
CA ALA A 65 -2.77 -1.56 19.38
C ALA A 65 -3.09 -0.48 20.42
#